data_AF-A0A954F653-F1
#
_entry.id   AF-A0A954F653-F1
#
_cell.length_a   1.000
_cell.length_b   1.000
_cell.length_c   1.000
_cell.angle_alpha   90.00
_cell.angle_beta   90.00
_cell.angle_gamma   90.00
#
_symmetry.space_group_name_H-M   'P 1'
#
loop_
_entity.id
_entity.type
_entity.pdbx_description
1 polymer ?
#
loop_
_entity_poly.entity_id
_entity_poly.type
_entity_poly.pdbx_seq_one_letter_code
_entity_poly.pdbx_strand_id
1 'polypeptide(L)'
;LRWLDVLGVTRGSFEDHDLELVGELDPGELPAFLGTGEKRQADLQGLLTMVRFAGNTDTCRRRLLAEHFELPSPPEPCPGCDVCRDADAYLAESHRPRSLSRPVERGSEGASYARGDWVEVGRHLGQVVRVEGRGTRQVLWVESATDLKQRRVDPRRQKVRKVRG
;
A
#
# COMPACT_ATOMS: atom_id res chain seq x y z
N LEU A 1 -1.06 -22.19 8.07
CA LEU A 1 -2.46 -21.75 8.28
C LEU A 1 -3.45 -22.69 7.62
N ARG A 2 -3.21 -23.14 6.37
CA ARG A 2 -4.07 -24.12 5.67
C ARG A 2 -4.50 -25.35 6.49
N TRP A 3 -3.68 -25.82 7.42
CA TRP A 3 -4.03 -26.93 8.30
C TRP A 3 -5.01 -26.54 9.42
N LEU A 4 -4.96 -25.32 9.95
CA LEU A 4 -5.94 -24.77 10.90
C LEU A 4 -7.31 -24.58 10.22
N ASP A 5 -7.30 -24.16 8.95
CA ASP A 5 -8.53 -24.05 8.16
C ASP A 5 -9.16 -25.43 7.91
N VAL A 6 -8.33 -26.46 7.67
CA VAL A 6 -8.79 -27.86 7.52
C VAL A 6 -9.39 -28.39 8.82
N LEU A 7 -8.83 -28.03 9.98
CA LEU A 7 -9.37 -28.39 11.29
C LEU A 7 -10.63 -27.59 11.65
N GLY A 8 -11.02 -26.59 10.84
CA GLY A 8 -12.20 -25.77 11.09
C GLY A 8 -12.10 -24.90 12.36
N VAL A 9 -10.88 -24.73 12.89
CA VAL A 9 -10.64 -23.95 14.12
C VAL A 9 -10.50 -22.46 13.85
N THR A 10 -10.38 -22.06 12.58
CA THR A 10 -10.28 -20.67 12.12
C THR A 10 -11.45 -20.29 11.20
N ARG A 11 -11.88 -19.03 11.30
CA ARG A 11 -12.83 -18.38 10.38
C ARG A 11 -12.24 -17.06 9.92
N GLY A 12 -12.57 -16.63 8.70
CA GLY A 12 -12.04 -15.39 8.12
C GLY A 12 -10.68 -15.60 7.45
N SER A 13 -10.01 -14.50 7.14
CA SER A 13 -8.72 -14.47 6.46
C SER A 13 -7.75 -13.52 7.17
N PHE A 14 -6.47 -13.85 7.10
CA PHE A 14 -5.42 -12.92 7.50
C PHE A 14 -5.36 -11.69 6.58
N GLU A 15 -5.70 -11.86 5.30
CA GLU A 15 -5.63 -10.82 4.26
C GLU A 15 -6.73 -9.76 4.43
N ASP A 16 -7.91 -10.19 4.88
CA ASP A 16 -9.06 -9.32 5.15
C ASP A 16 -9.09 -8.80 6.60
N HIS A 17 -8.09 -9.17 7.40
CA HIS A 17 -7.94 -8.79 8.81
C HIS A 17 -9.13 -9.20 9.71
N ASP A 18 -9.85 -10.27 9.35
CA ASP A 18 -11.02 -10.80 10.07
C ASP A 18 -10.82 -12.24 10.57
N LEU A 19 -9.55 -12.67 10.68
CA LEU A 19 -9.20 -14.00 11.17
C LEU A 19 -9.58 -14.18 12.66
N GLU A 20 -10.48 -15.11 12.93
CA GLU A 20 -10.96 -15.48 14.26
C GLU A 20 -10.70 -16.96 14.55
N LEU A 21 -10.35 -17.27 15.80
CA LEU A 21 -10.33 -18.65 16.32
C LEU A 21 -11.75 -19.01 16.79
N VAL A 22 -12.35 -20.01 16.16
CA VAL A 22 -13.74 -20.44 16.40
C VAL A 22 -13.85 -21.81 17.07
N GLY A 23 -12.73 -22.49 17.30
CA GLY A 23 -12.67 -23.78 17.97
C GLY A 23 -11.43 -23.92 18.85
N GLU A 24 -11.49 -24.80 19.85
CA GLU A 24 -10.31 -25.22 20.59
C GLU A 24 -9.49 -26.22 19.76
N LEU A 25 -8.17 -26.08 19.81
CA LEU A 25 -7.24 -27.01 19.18
C LEU A 25 -7.02 -28.20 20.10
N ASP A 26 -7.47 -29.38 19.70
CA ASP A 26 -7.11 -30.63 20.39
C ASP A 26 -5.62 -30.93 20.16
N PRO A 27 -4.80 -31.06 21.23
CA PRO A 27 -3.41 -31.48 21.11
C PRO A 27 -3.21 -32.79 20.35
N GLY A 28 -4.20 -33.70 20.35
CA GLY A 28 -4.18 -34.96 19.61
C GLY A 28 -4.38 -34.83 18.09
N GLU A 29 -4.93 -33.72 17.62
CA GLU A 29 -5.12 -33.41 16.20
C GLU A 29 -3.95 -32.61 15.61
N LEU A 30 -3.02 -32.17 16.46
CA LEU A 30 -1.83 -31.47 16.02
C LEU A 30 -0.92 -32.40 15.21
N PRO A 31 -0.39 -31.93 14.07
CA PRO A 31 0.65 -32.67 13.36
C PRO A 31 1.80 -33.08 14.28
N ALA A 32 2.25 -34.33 14.18
CA ALA A 32 3.26 -34.92 15.07
C ALA A 32 4.59 -34.15 15.10
N PHE A 33 4.86 -33.30 14.11
CA PHE A 33 6.06 -32.46 14.07
C PHE A 33 5.95 -31.20 14.95
N LEU A 34 4.73 -30.75 15.30
CA LEU A 34 4.50 -29.61 16.18
C LEU A 34 4.80 -29.98 17.64
N GLY A 35 5.42 -29.06 18.38
CA GLY A 35 5.83 -29.31 19.77
C GLY A 35 7.12 -30.12 19.92
N THR A 36 7.76 -30.52 18.81
CA THR A 36 9.06 -31.18 18.84
C THR A 36 10.20 -30.17 19.07
N GLY A 37 11.28 -30.62 19.70
CA GLY A 37 12.52 -29.82 19.82
C GLY A 37 13.12 -29.45 18.47
N GLU A 38 12.97 -30.32 17.46
CA GLU A 38 13.44 -30.11 16.10
C GLU A 38 12.71 -28.95 15.41
N LYS A 39 11.36 -28.92 15.47
CA LYS A 39 10.58 -27.82 14.90
C LYS A 39 10.93 -26.49 15.56
N ARG A 40 11.05 -26.48 16.89
CA ARG A 40 11.46 -25.29 17.64
C ARG A 40 12.84 -24.81 17.19
N GLN A 41 13.79 -25.72 17.02
CA GLN A 41 15.14 -25.38 16.57
C GLN A 41 15.12 -24.81 15.14
N ALA A 42 14.38 -25.44 14.23
CA ALA A 42 14.22 -24.96 12.85
C ALA A 42 13.60 -23.56 12.80
N ASP A 43 12.56 -23.29 13.61
CA ASP A 43 11.92 -21.98 13.70
C ASP A 43 12.87 -20.90 14.22
N LEU A 44 13.64 -21.21 15.26
CA LEU A 44 14.63 -20.29 15.81
C LEU A 44 15.75 -19.99 14.79
N GLN A 45 16.18 -20.99 14.02
CA GLN A 45 17.15 -20.80 12.94
C GLN A 45 16.58 -19.95 11.80
N GLY A 46 15.31 -20.16 11.43
CA GLY A 46 14.61 -19.34 10.44
C GLY A 46 14.50 -17.88 10.89
N LEU A 47 14.09 -17.65 12.15
CA LEU A 47 14.03 -16.31 12.74
C LEU A 47 15.40 -15.64 12.79
N LEU A 48 16.44 -16.36 13.20
CA LEU A 48 17.81 -15.83 13.21
C LEU A 48 18.27 -15.45 11.80
N THR A 49 17.91 -16.22 10.78
CA THR A 49 18.19 -15.90 9.38
C THR A 49 17.52 -14.59 8.97
N MET A 50 16.25 -14.39 9.34
CA MET A 50 15.54 -13.13 9.06
C MET A 50 16.14 -11.93 9.78
N VAL A 51 16.56 -12.08 11.04
CA VAL A 51 17.23 -11.01 11.80
C VAL A 51 18.56 -10.64 11.15
N ARG A 52 19.36 -11.63 10.76
CA ARG A 52 20.61 -11.41 10.03
C ARG A 52 20.37 -10.74 8.69
N PHE A 53 19.34 -11.16 7.95
CA PHE A 53 18.95 -10.51 6.71
C PHE A 53 18.63 -9.05 6.96
N ALA A 54 17.73 -8.71 7.90
CA ALA A 54 17.33 -7.34 8.18
C ALA A 54 18.51 -6.45 8.60
N GLY A 55 19.38 -6.95 9.48
CA GLY A 55 20.54 -6.22 9.99
C GLY A 55 21.73 -6.10 9.01
N ASN A 56 21.70 -6.79 7.87
CA ASN A 56 22.81 -6.74 6.91
C ASN A 56 22.79 -5.42 6.11
N THR A 57 23.83 -4.60 6.24
CA THR A 57 23.98 -3.33 5.51
C THR A 57 25.01 -3.38 4.39
N ASP A 58 25.80 -4.45 4.30
CA ASP A 58 27.01 -4.49 3.48
C ASP A 58 26.85 -5.38 2.24
N THR A 59 25.85 -6.27 2.27
CA THR A 59 25.58 -7.24 1.21
C THR A 59 24.29 -6.90 0.47
N CYS A 60 24.33 -6.96 -0.86
CA CYS A 60 23.15 -6.85 -1.72
C CYS A 60 22.00 -7.73 -1.23
N ARG A 61 20.84 -7.12 -0.91
CA ARG A 61 19.64 -7.84 -0.44
C ARG A 61 19.19 -8.92 -1.41
N ARG A 62 19.19 -8.61 -2.71
CA ARG A 62 18.75 -9.56 -3.74
C ARG A 62 19.69 -10.76 -3.87
N ARG A 63 20.98 -10.58 -3.60
CA ARG A 63 21.94 -11.68 -3.60
C ARG A 63 21.70 -12.62 -2.42
N LEU A 64 21.48 -12.08 -1.21
CA LEU A 64 21.11 -12.88 -0.03
C LEU A 64 19.81 -13.66 -0.24
N LEU A 65 18.80 -13.03 -0.86
CA LEU A 65 17.55 -13.72 -1.19
C LEU A 65 17.77 -14.81 -2.24
N ALA A 66 18.55 -14.53 -3.29
CA ALA A 66 18.87 -15.53 -4.31
C ALA A 66 19.60 -16.73 -3.71
N GLU A 67 20.59 -16.51 -2.83
CA GLU A 67 21.30 -17.58 -2.12
C GLU A 67 20.35 -18.39 -1.21
N HIS A 68 19.46 -17.74 -0.45
CA HIS A 68 18.52 -18.41 0.45
C HIS A 68 17.50 -19.30 -0.28
N PHE A 69 17.06 -18.87 -1.47
CA PHE A 69 16.08 -19.60 -2.28
C PHE A 69 16.71 -20.43 -3.41
N GLU A 70 18.04 -20.54 -3.44
CA GLU A 70 18.80 -21.25 -4.48
C GLU A 70 18.45 -20.78 -5.91
N LEU A 71 18.23 -19.47 -6.06
CA LEU A 71 17.94 -18.81 -7.34
C LEU A 71 19.22 -18.29 -7.99
N PRO A 72 19.21 -18.06 -9.32
CA PRO A 72 20.32 -17.41 -10.00
C PRO A 72 20.65 -16.03 -9.39
N SER A 73 21.94 -15.72 -9.31
CA SER A 73 22.42 -14.43 -8.81
C SER A 73 21.84 -13.27 -9.61
N PRO A 74 21.50 -12.14 -8.96
CA PRO A 74 21.05 -10.96 -9.67
C PRO A 74 22.16 -10.37 -10.55
N PRO A 75 21.82 -9.62 -11.60
CA PRO A 75 22.80 -8.91 -12.41
C PRO A 75 23.56 -7.87 -11.59
N GLU A 76 24.84 -7.66 -11.94
CA GLU A 76 25.69 -6.63 -11.37
C GLU A 76 25.82 -5.43 -12.36
N PRO A 77 25.61 -4.18 -11.91
CA PRO A 77 25.22 -3.78 -10.55
C PRO A 77 23.74 -4.08 -10.24
N CYS A 78 23.43 -4.40 -8.97
CA CYS A 78 22.06 -4.69 -8.54
C CYS A 78 21.17 -3.43 -8.67
N PRO A 79 20.07 -3.46 -9.45
CA PRO A 79 19.37 -2.24 -9.85
C PRO A 79 18.35 -1.69 -8.83
N GLY A 80 18.21 -2.26 -7.63
CA GLY A 80 17.10 -1.82 -6.76
C GLY A 80 16.99 -2.50 -5.41
N CYS A 81 18.09 -2.62 -4.68
CA CYS A 81 18.01 -2.75 -3.23
C CYS A 81 18.67 -1.52 -2.60
N ASP A 82 18.21 -1.18 -1.41
CA ASP A 82 18.69 -0.12 -0.53
C ASP A 82 20.19 -0.16 -0.27
N VAL A 83 20.79 -1.35 -0.19
CA VAL A 83 22.23 -1.52 0.04
C VAL A 83 23.06 -1.13 -1.18
N CYS A 84 22.60 -1.45 -2.39
CA CYS A 84 23.38 -1.20 -3.62
C CYS A 84 23.12 0.17 -4.24
N ARG A 85 22.06 0.85 -3.81
CA ARG A 85 21.66 2.12 -4.38
C ARG A 85 21.02 3.00 -3.31
N ASP A 86 21.43 4.26 -3.30
CA ASP A 86 20.81 5.27 -2.45
C ASP A 86 19.32 5.42 -2.76
N ALA A 87 18.49 5.35 -1.72
CA ALA A 87 17.04 5.35 -1.84
C ALA A 87 16.52 6.70 -2.34
N ASP A 88 17.05 7.81 -1.83
CA ASP A 88 16.61 9.15 -2.20
C ASP A 88 16.98 9.46 -3.66
N ALA A 89 18.19 9.09 -4.09
CA ALA A 89 18.62 9.20 -5.47
C ALA A 89 17.79 8.31 -6.40
N TYR A 90 17.43 7.09 -5.98
CA TYR A 90 16.52 6.21 -6.73
C TYR A 90 15.15 6.85 -6.91
N LEU A 91 14.57 7.40 -5.84
CA LEU A 91 13.27 8.04 -5.86
C LEU A 91 13.29 9.30 -6.74
N ALA A 92 14.31 10.14 -6.62
CA ALA A 92 14.44 11.37 -7.42
C ALA A 92 14.53 11.08 -8.93
N GLU A 93 15.26 10.03 -9.33
CA GLU A 93 15.38 9.63 -10.74
C GLU A 93 14.10 8.96 -11.26
N SER A 94 13.58 7.99 -10.51
CA SER A 94 12.50 7.10 -10.98
C SER A 94 11.12 7.71 -10.82
N HIS A 95 10.95 8.54 -9.80
CA HIS A 95 9.72 9.24 -9.50
C HIS A 95 9.92 10.73 -9.72
N ARG A 96 9.77 11.17 -10.97
CA ARG A 96 9.59 12.61 -11.22
C ARG A 96 8.36 13.05 -10.41
N PRO A 97 8.50 14.03 -9.50
CA PRO A 97 7.33 14.65 -8.92
C PRO A 97 6.47 15.13 -10.09
N ARG A 98 5.18 14.78 -10.10
CA ARG A 98 4.26 15.43 -11.03
C ARG A 98 4.48 16.91 -10.84
N SER A 99 4.83 17.61 -11.92
CA SER A 99 4.96 19.06 -11.88
C SER A 99 3.69 19.59 -11.26
N LEU A 100 3.82 20.18 -10.06
CA LEU A 100 2.77 21.03 -9.52
C LEU A 100 2.58 22.07 -10.62
N SER A 101 1.47 21.93 -11.35
CA SER A 101 1.16 22.84 -12.44
C SER A 101 1.22 24.23 -11.83
N ARG A 102 2.08 25.07 -12.41
CA ARG A 102 2.35 26.45 -11.98
C ARG A 102 1.05 27.09 -11.50
N PRO A 103 1.00 27.78 -10.35
CA PRO A 103 -0.21 28.49 -9.94
C PRO A 103 -0.63 29.37 -11.12
N VAL A 104 -1.76 29.05 -11.73
CA VAL A 104 -2.34 29.91 -12.75
C VAL A 104 -2.88 31.10 -11.99
N GLU A 105 -2.04 32.13 -11.84
CA GLU A 105 -2.52 33.48 -11.61
C GLU A 105 -3.35 33.88 -12.83
N ARG A 106 -4.67 33.76 -12.72
CA ARG A 106 -5.63 34.60 -13.41
C ARG A 106 -7.07 34.35 -12.96
N GLY A 107 -7.71 35.45 -12.56
CA GLY A 107 -9.12 35.72 -12.83
C GLY A 107 -10.13 34.98 -11.95
N SER A 108 -10.79 35.74 -11.09
CA SER A 108 -12.16 35.46 -10.68
C SER A 108 -13.06 35.23 -11.90
N GLU A 109 -14.08 34.38 -11.70
CA GLU A 109 -15.24 34.11 -12.58
C GLU A 109 -15.09 32.93 -13.55
N GLY A 110 -15.46 31.75 -13.04
CA GLY A 110 -15.55 30.48 -13.75
C GLY A 110 -14.58 29.44 -13.22
N ALA A 111 -14.76 28.98 -11.98
CA ALA A 111 -13.86 27.99 -11.38
C ALA A 111 -13.87 26.67 -12.20
N SER A 112 -12.87 26.49 -13.06
CA SER A 112 -12.56 25.20 -13.67
C SER A 112 -11.94 24.32 -12.58
N TYR A 113 -12.61 23.22 -12.22
CA TYR A 113 -12.00 22.23 -11.33
C TYR A 113 -11.08 21.33 -12.14
N ALA A 114 -9.97 20.94 -11.54
CA ALA A 114 -8.99 20.01 -12.10
C ALA A 114 -8.84 18.78 -11.19
N ARG A 115 -8.39 17.67 -11.77
CA ARG A 115 -7.98 16.50 -10.98
C ARG A 115 -6.85 16.90 -10.03
N GLY A 116 -6.97 16.49 -8.77
CA GLY A 116 -6.07 16.83 -7.67
C GLY A 116 -6.54 18.01 -6.83
N ASP A 117 -7.53 18.79 -7.29
CA ASP A 117 -8.08 19.90 -6.53
C ASP A 117 -8.76 19.40 -5.25
N TRP A 118 -8.46 20.06 -4.14
CA TRP A 118 -9.22 19.91 -2.91
C TRP A 118 -10.49 20.75 -2.97
N VAL A 119 -11.62 20.12 -2.68
CA VAL A 119 -12.94 20.75 -2.73
C VAL A 119 -13.76 20.42 -1.50
N GLU A 120 -14.50 21.41 -1.04
CA GLU A 120 -15.55 21.28 -0.04
C GLU A 120 -16.91 21.20 -0.76
N VAL A 121 -17.62 20.10 -0.54
CA VAL A 121 -18.96 19.83 -1.09
C VAL A 121 -19.94 19.78 0.07
N GLY A 122 -20.66 20.89 0.29
CA GLY A 122 -21.51 21.04 1.48
C GLY A 122 -20.68 21.07 2.77
N ARG A 123 -20.67 19.98 3.53
CA ARG A 123 -19.87 19.81 4.76
C ARG A 123 -18.70 18.82 4.58
N HIS A 124 -18.52 18.28 3.38
CA HIS A 124 -17.56 17.21 3.13
C HIS A 124 -16.34 17.76 2.40
N LEU A 125 -15.15 17.47 2.93
CA LEU A 125 -13.88 17.72 2.26
C LEU A 125 -13.48 16.50 1.42
N GLY A 126 -12.98 16.74 0.22
CA GLY A 126 -12.47 15.69 -0.64
C GLY A 126 -11.59 16.19 -1.77
N GLN A 127 -10.93 15.26 -2.45
CA GLN A 127 -10.08 15.55 -3.60
C GLN A 127 -10.78 15.14 -4.91
N VAL A 128 -10.69 15.99 -5.93
CA VAL A 128 -11.20 15.69 -7.27
C VAL A 128 -10.32 14.62 -7.92
N VAL A 129 -10.83 13.42 -8.14
CA VAL A 129 -10.11 12.32 -8.78
C VAL A 129 -10.31 12.27 -10.30
N ARG A 130 -11.43 12.81 -10.79
CA ARG A 130 -11.77 12.88 -12.22
C ARG A 130 -12.74 14.02 -12.50
N VAL A 131 -12.60 14.64 -13.67
CA VAL A 131 -13.50 15.68 -14.17
C VAL A 131 -14.03 15.26 -15.54
N GLU A 132 -15.34 15.32 -15.72
CA GLU A 132 -16.00 15.02 -16.99
C GLU A 132 -16.69 16.29 -17.52
N GLY A 133 -16.59 16.54 -18.83
CA GLY A 133 -17.13 17.75 -19.45
C GLY A 133 -16.20 18.96 -19.33
N ARG A 134 -16.67 20.11 -19.83
CA ARG A 134 -15.90 21.38 -19.85
C ARG A 134 -16.79 22.54 -19.40
N GLY A 135 -16.17 23.54 -18.77
CA GLY A 135 -16.83 24.76 -18.33
C GLY A 135 -17.97 24.50 -17.34
N THR A 136 -19.14 25.09 -17.60
CA THR A 136 -20.31 25.02 -16.71
C THR A 136 -20.99 23.66 -16.66
N ARG A 137 -20.71 22.74 -17.60
CA ARG A 137 -21.27 21.38 -17.65
C ARG A 137 -20.32 20.32 -17.06
N GLN A 138 -19.38 20.75 -16.22
CA GLN A 138 -18.44 19.82 -15.58
C GLN A 138 -19.13 18.97 -14.50
N VAL A 139 -18.79 17.69 -14.47
CA VAL A 139 -19.15 16.74 -13.40
C VAL A 139 -17.86 16.29 -12.74
N LEU A 140 -17.80 16.39 -11.42
CA LEU A 140 -16.64 16.05 -10.62
C LEU A 140 -16.85 14.68 -9.98
N TRP A 141 -15.82 13.86 -10.00
CA TRP A 141 -15.72 12.71 -9.12
C TRP A 141 -14.80 13.11 -7.98
N VAL A 142 -15.36 13.13 -6.77
CA VAL A 142 -14.68 13.59 -5.55
C VAL A 142 -14.54 12.43 -4.60
N GLU A 143 -13.33 12.14 -4.16
CA GLU A 143 -13.02 11.18 -3.11
C GLU A 143 -13.00 11.89 -1.76
N SER A 144 -13.77 11.41 -0.79
CA SER A 144 -13.83 12.04 0.53
C SER A 144 -12.56 11.78 1.33
N ALA A 145 -12.08 12.80 2.05
CA ALA A 145 -10.96 12.65 2.98
C ALA A 145 -11.25 11.75 4.18
N THR A 146 -12.53 11.55 4.53
CA THR A 146 -12.92 10.82 5.75
C THR A 146 -13.12 9.34 5.48
N ASP A 147 -13.76 8.98 4.37
CA ASP A 147 -14.16 7.60 4.08
C ASP A 147 -13.62 7.05 2.76
N LEU A 148 -12.84 7.84 2.03
CA LEU A 148 -12.24 7.48 0.73
C LEU A 148 -13.27 7.04 -0.33
N LYS A 149 -14.58 7.28 -0.11
CA LYS A 149 -15.61 6.94 -1.09
C LYS A 149 -15.69 8.01 -2.16
N GLN A 150 -15.71 7.57 -3.40
CA GLN A 150 -15.86 8.43 -4.58
C GLN A 150 -17.33 8.77 -4.82
N ARG A 151 -17.61 10.06 -5.01
CA ARG A 151 -18.95 10.60 -5.21
C ARG A 151 -18.99 11.47 -6.45
N ARG A 152 -20.06 11.32 -7.21
CA ARG A 152 -20.35 12.16 -8.38
C ARG A 152 -21.02 13.45 -7.94
N VAL A 153 -20.37 14.58 -8.21
CA VAL A 153 -20.78 15.93 -7.79
C VAL A 153 -20.98 16.79 -9.03
N ASP A 154 -22.16 17.40 -9.15
CA ASP A 154 -22.46 18.39 -10.18
C ASP A 154 -22.46 19.78 -9.53
N PRO A 155 -21.47 20.65 -9.83
CA PRO A 155 -21.36 21.98 -9.24
C PRO A 155 -22.56 22.90 -9.54
N ARG A 156 -23.43 22.54 -10.51
CA ARG A 156 -24.69 23.27 -10.76
C ARG A 156 -25.80 22.88 -9.79
N ARG A 157 -25.72 21.68 -9.22
CA ARG A 157 -26.72 21.13 -8.28
C ARG A 157 -26.30 21.29 -6.83
N GLN A 158 -24.99 21.37 -6.56
CA GLN A 158 -24.44 21.42 -5.23
C GLN A 158 -23.36 22.50 -5.14
N LYS A 159 -23.31 23.20 -4.01
CA LYS A 159 -22.29 24.22 -3.75
C LYS A 159 -20.94 23.54 -3.51
N VAL A 160 -20.02 23.72 -4.45
CA VAL A 160 -18.65 23.19 -4.39
C VAL A 160 -17.67 24.35 -4.27
N ARG A 161 -16.88 24.39 -3.19
CA ARG A 161 -15.84 25.40 -2.99
C ARG A 161 -14.47 24.76 -3.12
N LYS A 162 -13.58 25.37 -3.89
CA LYS A 162 -12.18 24.93 -3.96
C LYS A 162 -11.46 25.38 -2.67
N VAL A 163 -10.79 24.45 -2.00
CA VAL A 163 -9.95 24.72 -0.84
C VAL A 163 -8.55 25.03 -1.36
N ARG A 164 -8.04 26.22 -1.06
CA ARG A 164 -6.64 26.58 -1.35
C ARG A 164 -5.78 26.06 -0.20
N GLY A 165 -4.82 25.19 -0.52
CA GLY A 165 -3.65 24.96 0.33
C GLY A 165 -2.65 26.09 0.17
#